data_AF-A0A137QZ87-F1
#
_entry.id   AF-A0A137QZ87-F1
#
_cell.length_a   1.000
_cell.length_b   1.000
_cell.length_c   1.000
_cell.angle_alpha   90.00
_cell.angle_beta   90.00
_cell.angle_gamma   90.00
#
_symmetry.space_group_name_H-M   'P 1'
#
loop_
_entity.id
_entity.type
_entity.pdbx_description
1 polymer ?
#
loop_
_entity_poly.entity_id
_entity_poly.type
_entity_poly.pdbx_seq_one_letter_code
_entity_poly.pdbx_strand_id
1 'polypeptide(L)'
;MEGSFQFQDPVTGRWETDAHLPFKMWTDSLPLCAKALRAKRKPQDLDLADIVEIKYCITRQNYRDAVVIAMKAIERNPHQGYWYYAISMAHDPVKGLKAAKQGLKCTQLTPFVKYQLMQRAVDHAGNLGIEILQQMPDVGDQKWYEGIAFLHSALEDAKTYISEAPPDNRNMKNVLYWYILLMVTINDLSPDLHELESARQKLAIADEIMQIVGSPPPLTHMRLTQATVLKYYKESIARFSSLSEKAGVECSDNFVNPTSEESEDKMATWLAKLDLEDEKLDSKEMYRVGEESKSGGLKLVSVDGDSLSLYRCGWCGNPSASLRKCSGCTKIRYCDVHCQKSAWSSHKKACKKE
;
A
#
# COMPACT_ATOMS: atom_id res chain seq x y z
N MET A 1 2.09 11.21 -20.47
CA MET A 1 2.60 10.77 -21.79
C MET A 1 1.41 10.46 -22.68
N GLU A 2 0.77 11.51 -23.20
CA GLU A 2 -0.07 11.38 -24.38
C GLU A 2 0.76 11.96 -25.52
N GLY A 3 1.07 11.14 -26.50
CA GLY A 3 1.86 11.51 -27.67
C GLY A 3 1.14 11.01 -28.91
N SER A 4 1.25 11.75 -30.01
CA SER A 4 0.77 11.33 -31.32
C SER A 4 1.95 10.85 -32.16
N PHE A 5 1.67 10.00 -33.14
CA PHE A 5 2.68 9.66 -34.13
C PHE A 5 2.97 10.90 -34.97
N GLN A 6 4.25 11.25 -35.09
CA GLN A 6 4.72 12.36 -35.91
C GLN A 6 5.75 11.83 -36.88
N PHE A 7 5.62 12.20 -38.15
CA PHE A 7 6.60 11.89 -39.17
C PHE A 7 6.80 13.12 -40.04
N GLN A 8 7.97 13.22 -40.65
CA GLN A 8 8.24 14.26 -41.63
C GLN A 8 7.80 13.76 -43.00
N ASP A 9 6.91 14.49 -43.66
CA ASP A 9 6.52 14.22 -45.04
C ASP A 9 7.77 14.31 -45.93
N PRO A 10 8.14 13.23 -46.64
CA PRO A 10 9.34 13.21 -47.48
C PRO A 10 9.27 14.16 -48.69
N VAL A 11 8.07 14.60 -49.09
CA VAL A 11 7.83 15.51 -50.22
C VAL A 11 7.78 16.96 -49.76
N THR A 12 7.00 17.27 -48.72
CA THR A 12 6.83 18.66 -48.27
C THR A 12 7.79 19.09 -47.16
N GLY A 13 8.48 18.13 -46.53
CA GLY A 13 9.38 18.36 -45.40
C GLY A 13 8.66 18.80 -44.11
N ARG A 14 7.33 18.84 -44.09
CA ARG A 14 6.52 19.26 -42.94
C ARG A 14 6.31 18.10 -41.98
N TRP A 15 6.20 18.43 -40.70
CA TRP A 15 5.80 17.45 -39.69
C TRP A 15 4.29 17.23 -39.74
N GLU A 16 3.89 15.99 -39.99
CA GLU A 16 2.50 15.57 -40.03
C GLU A 16 2.18 14.57 -38.92
N THR A 17 0.91 14.53 -38.54
CA THR A 17 0.39 13.67 -37.46
C THR A 17 -0.56 12.58 -37.95
N ASP A 18 -0.97 12.63 -39.22
CA ASP A 18 -1.86 11.63 -39.83
C ASP A 18 -1.03 10.64 -40.63
N ALA A 19 -0.55 9.59 -39.97
CA ALA A 19 0.20 8.52 -40.62
C ALA A 19 -0.71 7.46 -41.27
N HIS A 20 -2.00 7.76 -41.48
CA HIS A 20 -3.02 6.81 -41.94
C HIS A 20 -3.11 5.53 -41.08
N LEU A 21 -2.69 5.64 -39.82
CA LEU A 21 -2.83 4.57 -38.84
C LEU A 21 -4.26 4.54 -38.33
N PRO A 22 -4.77 3.37 -37.88
CA PRO A 22 -6.11 3.26 -37.31
C PRO A 22 -6.28 3.96 -35.94
N PHE A 23 -5.30 4.76 -35.52
CA PHE A 23 -5.28 5.52 -34.28
C PHE A 23 -4.43 6.78 -34.44
N LYS A 24 -4.72 7.81 -33.65
CA LYS A 24 -3.98 9.09 -33.65
C LYS A 24 -2.98 9.20 -32.49
N MET A 25 -3.38 8.76 -31.29
CA MET A 25 -2.51 8.77 -30.12
C MET A 25 -1.83 7.42 -29.95
N TRP A 26 -0.59 7.39 -29.44
CA TRP A 26 0.14 6.14 -29.18
C TRP A 26 -0.64 5.19 -28.26
N THR A 27 -1.36 5.74 -27.29
CA THR A 27 -2.16 4.97 -26.33
C THR A 27 -3.34 4.26 -27.00
N ASP A 28 -3.89 4.81 -28.08
CA ASP A 28 -5.00 4.22 -28.82
C ASP A 28 -4.57 3.01 -29.67
N SER A 29 -3.27 2.78 -29.82
CA SER A 29 -2.75 1.55 -30.42
C SER A 29 -2.88 0.33 -29.50
N LEU A 30 -2.95 0.53 -28.18
CA LEU A 30 -2.89 -0.56 -27.19
C LEU A 30 -4.04 -1.58 -27.35
N PRO A 31 -5.32 -1.18 -27.54
CA PRO A 31 -6.41 -2.14 -27.80
C PRO A 31 -6.19 -2.96 -29.07
N LEU A 32 -5.59 -2.37 -30.12
CA LEU A 32 -5.28 -3.08 -31.36
C LEU A 32 -4.16 -4.11 -31.15
N CYS A 33 -3.14 -3.75 -30.37
CA CYS A 33 -2.08 -4.66 -29.95
C CYS A 33 -2.63 -5.84 -29.13
N ALA A 34 -3.52 -5.57 -28.17
CA ALA A 34 -4.19 -6.62 -27.39
C ALA A 34 -5.01 -7.56 -28.28
N LYS A 35 -5.76 -7.01 -29.26
CA LYS A 35 -6.50 -7.81 -30.25
C LYS A 35 -5.57 -8.69 -31.09
N ALA A 36 -4.45 -8.14 -31.56
CA ALA A 36 -3.46 -8.89 -32.34
C ALA A 36 -2.81 -10.02 -31.53
N LEU A 37 -2.53 -9.79 -30.25
CA LEU A 37 -2.02 -10.82 -29.33
C LEU A 37 -3.03 -11.95 -29.15
N ARG A 38 -4.31 -11.63 -28.91
CA ARG A 38 -5.38 -12.65 -28.80
C ARG A 38 -5.55 -13.47 -30.08
N ALA A 39 -5.38 -12.84 -31.24
CA ALA A 39 -5.50 -13.53 -32.53
C ALA A 39 -4.46 -14.64 -32.74
N LYS A 40 -3.31 -14.58 -32.06
CA LYS A 40 -2.25 -15.61 -32.13
C LYS A 40 -2.64 -16.91 -31.40
N ARG A 41 -3.65 -16.88 -30.52
CA ARG A 41 -4.19 -18.04 -29.78
C ARG A 41 -3.16 -18.84 -28.97
N LYS A 42 -2.05 -18.22 -28.54
CA LYS A 42 -1.09 -18.83 -27.62
C LYS A 42 -1.47 -18.50 -26.17
N PRO A 43 -1.39 -19.45 -25.22
CA PRO A 43 -1.73 -19.17 -23.82
C PRO A 43 -0.96 -17.98 -23.21
N GLN A 44 0.32 -17.84 -23.51
CA GLN A 44 1.16 -16.73 -23.02
C GLN A 44 0.76 -15.36 -23.61
N ASP A 45 0.23 -15.34 -24.84
CA ASP A 45 -0.20 -14.11 -25.50
C ASP A 45 -1.50 -13.55 -24.88
N LEU A 46 -2.30 -14.38 -24.19
CA LEU A 46 -3.52 -13.95 -23.51
C LEU A 46 -3.20 -13.06 -22.30
N ASP A 47 -2.22 -13.46 -21.47
CA ASP A 47 -1.78 -12.64 -20.34
C ASP A 47 -1.16 -11.32 -20.83
N LEU A 48 -0.35 -11.36 -21.89
CA LEU A 48 0.19 -10.13 -22.48
C LEU A 48 -0.92 -9.22 -23.02
N ALA A 49 -1.94 -9.77 -23.67
CA ALA A 49 -3.08 -9.00 -24.16
C ALA A 49 -3.83 -8.30 -23.02
N ASP A 50 -4.11 -9.03 -21.94
CA ASP A 50 -4.81 -8.50 -20.78
C ASP A 50 -3.96 -7.42 -20.06
N ILE A 51 -2.65 -7.58 -19.94
CA ILE A 51 -1.74 -6.54 -19.40
C ILE A 51 -1.81 -5.26 -20.24
N VAL A 52 -1.77 -5.38 -21.57
CA VAL A 52 -1.82 -4.24 -22.49
C VAL A 52 -3.16 -3.52 -22.38
N GLU A 53 -4.27 -4.25 -22.30
CA GLU A 53 -5.60 -3.66 -22.17
C GLU A 53 -5.82 -3.00 -20.80
N ILE A 54 -5.38 -3.65 -19.71
CA ILE A 54 -5.35 -3.04 -18.38
C ILE A 54 -4.55 -1.74 -18.41
N LYS A 55 -3.37 -1.73 -19.05
CA LYS A 55 -2.55 -0.53 -19.17
C LYS A 55 -3.28 0.59 -19.91
N TYR A 56 -4.00 0.26 -20.98
CA TYR A 56 -4.86 1.22 -21.69
C TYR A 56 -5.92 1.81 -20.76
N CYS A 57 -6.68 0.95 -20.05
CA CYS A 57 -7.70 1.37 -19.10
C CYS A 57 -7.14 2.30 -18.02
N ILE A 58 -5.99 1.96 -17.42
CA ILE A 58 -5.32 2.80 -16.41
C ILE A 58 -4.90 4.14 -16.99
N THR A 59 -4.33 4.17 -18.20
CA THR A 59 -3.93 5.42 -18.85
C THR A 59 -5.13 6.32 -19.15
N ARG A 60 -6.30 5.73 -19.43
CA ARG A 60 -7.58 6.44 -19.60
C ARG A 60 -8.33 6.68 -18.29
N GLN A 61 -7.70 6.41 -17.13
CA GLN A 61 -8.31 6.51 -15.79
C GLN A 61 -9.57 5.65 -15.58
N ASN A 62 -9.78 4.66 -16.43
CA ASN A 62 -10.88 3.71 -16.32
C ASN A 62 -10.45 2.52 -15.44
N TYR A 63 -10.31 2.78 -14.14
CA TYR A 63 -9.83 1.77 -13.18
C TYR A 63 -10.81 0.61 -13.00
N ARG A 64 -12.12 0.85 -13.16
CA ARG A 64 -13.16 -0.18 -13.03
C ARG A 64 -12.95 -1.30 -14.05
N ASP A 65 -12.77 -0.96 -15.32
CA ASP A 65 -12.57 -1.97 -16.36
C ASP A 65 -11.23 -2.68 -16.21
N ALA A 66 -10.18 -1.96 -15.80
CA ALA A 66 -8.89 -2.56 -15.47
C ALA A 66 -9.01 -3.64 -14.37
N VAL A 67 -9.79 -3.37 -13.32
CA VAL A 67 -10.05 -4.33 -12.23
C VAL A 67 -10.83 -5.54 -12.76
N VAL A 68 -11.86 -5.34 -13.58
CA VAL A 68 -12.66 -6.44 -14.15
C VAL A 68 -11.80 -7.38 -14.99
N ILE A 69 -10.92 -6.83 -15.84
CA ILE A 69 -9.99 -7.63 -16.64
C ILE A 69 -9.01 -8.37 -15.73
N ALA A 70 -8.45 -7.69 -14.73
CA ALA A 70 -7.49 -8.27 -13.79
C ALA A 70 -8.09 -9.44 -12.98
N MET A 71 -9.33 -9.31 -12.49
CA MET A 71 -9.99 -10.38 -11.73
C MET A 71 -10.16 -11.65 -12.58
N LYS A 72 -10.61 -11.51 -13.83
CA LYS A 72 -10.71 -12.64 -14.77
C LYS A 72 -9.34 -13.25 -15.09
N ALA A 73 -8.31 -12.41 -15.21
CA ALA A 73 -6.96 -12.88 -15.53
C ALA A 73 -6.31 -13.62 -14.35
N ILE A 74 -6.65 -13.28 -13.09
CA ILE A 74 -6.18 -13.99 -11.89
C ILE A 74 -6.65 -15.44 -11.86
N GLU A 75 -7.89 -15.71 -12.27
CA GLU A 75 -8.41 -17.09 -12.35
C GLU A 75 -7.55 -17.97 -13.27
N ARG A 76 -7.03 -17.39 -14.34
CA ARG A 76 -6.17 -18.08 -15.32
C ARG A 76 -4.71 -18.17 -14.85
N ASN A 77 -4.17 -17.09 -14.29
CA ASN A 77 -2.78 -17.03 -13.84
C ASN A 77 -2.66 -16.21 -12.54
N PRO A 78 -2.78 -16.85 -11.36
CA PRO A 78 -2.75 -16.17 -10.07
C PRO A 78 -1.35 -15.72 -9.64
N HIS A 79 -0.29 -16.10 -10.37
CA HIS A 79 1.10 -15.77 -10.04
C HIS A 79 1.63 -14.53 -10.78
N GLN A 80 0.79 -13.89 -11.58
CA GLN A 80 1.14 -12.70 -12.34
C GLN A 80 0.83 -11.44 -11.51
N GLY A 81 1.89 -10.77 -11.07
CA GLY A 81 1.80 -9.60 -10.18
C GLY A 81 1.06 -8.41 -10.76
N TYR A 82 1.00 -8.26 -12.09
CA TYR A 82 0.35 -7.12 -12.73
C TYR A 82 -1.16 -7.05 -12.47
N TRP A 83 -1.82 -8.19 -12.28
CA TRP A 83 -3.25 -8.23 -11.95
C TRP A 83 -3.54 -7.58 -10.60
N TYR A 84 -2.77 -7.97 -9.59
CA TYR A 84 -2.87 -7.40 -8.26
C TYR A 84 -2.54 -5.91 -8.25
N TYR A 85 -1.59 -5.48 -9.09
CA TYR A 85 -1.32 -4.06 -9.27
C TYR A 85 -2.55 -3.33 -9.79
N ALA A 86 -3.20 -3.84 -10.85
CA ALA A 86 -4.42 -3.26 -11.37
C ALA A 86 -5.55 -3.20 -10.32
N ILE A 87 -5.76 -4.28 -9.57
CA ILE A 87 -6.77 -4.34 -8.51
C ILE A 87 -6.45 -3.37 -7.37
N SER A 88 -5.18 -3.20 -7.01
CA SER A 88 -4.75 -2.23 -6.00
C SER A 88 -5.03 -0.77 -6.36
N MET A 89 -5.47 -0.49 -7.58
CA MET A 89 -5.89 0.85 -8.02
C MET A 89 -7.40 1.07 -7.93
N ALA A 90 -8.16 0.07 -7.46
CA ALA A 90 -9.56 0.24 -7.12
C ALA A 90 -9.75 1.32 -6.05
N HIS A 91 -10.95 1.91 -5.99
CA HIS A 91 -11.27 2.95 -5.01
C HIS A 91 -11.44 2.41 -3.59
N ASP A 92 -11.66 1.10 -3.44
CA ASP A 92 -11.80 0.44 -2.16
C ASP A 92 -10.40 0.22 -1.54
N PRO A 93 -10.05 0.93 -0.44
CA PRO A 93 -8.72 0.83 0.17
C PRO A 93 -8.47 -0.55 0.80
N VAL A 94 -9.53 -1.25 1.21
CA VAL A 94 -9.45 -2.59 1.80
C VAL A 94 -9.06 -3.61 0.73
N LYS A 95 -9.82 -3.65 -0.37
CA LYS A 95 -9.50 -4.50 -1.53
C LYS A 95 -8.14 -4.10 -2.11
N GLY A 96 -7.84 -2.80 -2.11
CA GLY A 96 -6.60 -2.23 -2.57
C GLY A 96 -5.38 -2.75 -1.82
N LEU A 97 -5.42 -2.68 -0.48
CA LEU A 97 -4.37 -3.18 0.40
C LEU A 97 -4.18 -4.70 0.26
N LYS A 98 -5.29 -5.45 0.25
CA LYS A 98 -5.25 -6.91 0.12
C LYS A 98 -4.58 -7.31 -1.20
N ALA A 99 -4.99 -6.71 -2.31
CA ALA A 99 -4.38 -6.95 -3.60
C ALA A 99 -2.89 -6.58 -3.61
N ALA A 100 -2.53 -5.41 -3.07
CA ALA A 100 -1.13 -4.98 -2.98
C ALA A 100 -0.25 -6.01 -2.25
N LYS A 101 -0.68 -6.44 -1.06
CA LYS A 101 0.01 -7.44 -0.23
C LYS A 101 0.07 -8.82 -0.88
N GLN A 102 -0.98 -9.24 -1.60
CA GLN A 102 -0.97 -10.51 -2.34
C GLN A 102 -0.05 -10.46 -3.56
N GLY A 103 -0.09 -9.38 -4.33
CA GLY A 103 0.76 -9.18 -5.49
C GLY A 103 2.24 -9.25 -5.16
N LEU A 104 2.65 -8.71 -3.99
CA LEU A 104 4.03 -8.77 -3.50
C LEU A 104 4.54 -10.19 -3.21
N LYS A 105 3.66 -11.20 -3.19
CA LYS A 105 4.03 -12.61 -3.02
C LYS A 105 4.28 -13.33 -4.34
N CYS A 106 3.98 -12.69 -5.48
CA CYS A 106 4.24 -13.26 -6.79
C CYS A 106 5.74 -13.42 -7.02
N THR A 107 6.17 -14.55 -7.56
CA THR A 107 7.60 -14.90 -7.70
C THR A 107 8.30 -14.15 -8.84
N GLN A 108 7.55 -13.64 -9.82
CA GLN A 108 8.07 -12.93 -10.98
C GLN A 108 7.53 -11.50 -11.03
N LEU A 109 8.11 -10.62 -10.22
CA LEU A 109 7.78 -9.19 -10.23
C LEU A 109 8.85 -8.42 -10.99
N THR A 110 8.42 -7.63 -11.97
CA THR A 110 9.30 -6.59 -12.51
C THR A 110 9.52 -5.52 -11.44
N PRO A 111 10.66 -4.80 -11.45
CA PRO A 111 10.91 -3.70 -10.51
C PRO A 111 9.77 -2.66 -10.51
N PHE A 112 9.20 -2.38 -11.69
CA PHE A 112 8.04 -1.50 -11.80
C PHE A 112 6.86 -2.01 -10.97
N VAL A 113 6.44 -3.27 -11.17
CA VAL A 113 5.26 -3.81 -10.47
C VAL A 113 5.53 -3.94 -8.98
N LYS A 114 6.72 -4.40 -8.58
CA LYS A 114 7.12 -4.51 -7.17
C LYS A 114 6.95 -3.18 -6.44
N TYR A 115 7.57 -2.11 -6.94
CA TYR A 115 7.53 -0.82 -6.24
C TYR A 115 6.17 -0.13 -6.34
N GLN A 116 5.38 -0.36 -7.39
CA GLN A 116 3.99 0.12 -7.41
C GLN A 116 3.15 -0.56 -6.32
N LEU A 117 3.25 -1.89 -6.18
CA LEU A 117 2.52 -2.62 -5.15
C LEU A 117 2.97 -2.21 -3.74
N MET A 118 4.27 -2.05 -3.50
CA MET A 118 4.77 -1.61 -2.19
C MET A 118 4.26 -0.21 -1.82
N GLN A 119 4.33 0.76 -2.73
CA GLN A 119 3.79 2.08 -2.44
C GLN A 119 2.28 2.05 -2.22
N ARG A 120 1.54 1.24 -2.99
CA ARG A 120 0.10 1.05 -2.77
C ARG A 120 -0.19 0.43 -1.40
N ALA A 121 0.64 -0.49 -0.93
CA ALA A 121 0.49 -1.07 0.40
C ALA A 121 0.65 -0.01 1.51
N VAL A 122 1.68 0.85 1.40
CA VAL A 122 1.89 1.99 2.32
C VAL A 122 0.67 2.91 2.33
N ASP A 123 0.22 3.32 1.14
CA ASP A 123 -0.87 4.30 0.98
C ASP A 123 -2.20 3.76 1.51
N HIS A 124 -2.59 2.54 1.14
CA HIS A 124 -3.84 1.95 1.61
C HIS A 124 -3.83 1.66 3.10
N ALA A 125 -2.73 1.10 3.64
CA ALA A 125 -2.63 0.85 5.07
C ALA A 125 -2.61 2.15 5.88
N GLY A 126 -1.88 3.17 5.44
CA GLY A 126 -1.86 4.48 6.09
C GLY A 126 -3.24 5.13 6.14
N ASN A 127 -3.95 5.13 5.00
CA ASN A 127 -5.30 5.69 4.93
C ASN A 127 -6.30 4.90 5.79
N LEU A 128 -6.27 3.56 5.77
CA LEU A 128 -7.15 2.73 6.62
C LEU A 128 -6.91 2.99 8.11
N GLY A 129 -5.65 3.10 8.53
CA GLY A 129 -5.31 3.41 9.91
C GLY A 129 -5.87 4.76 10.35
N ILE A 130 -5.71 5.80 9.51
CA ILE A 130 -6.28 7.13 9.77
C ILE A 130 -7.81 7.09 9.81
N GLU A 131 -8.45 6.46 8.83
CA GLU A 131 -9.91 6.40 8.72
C GLU A 131 -10.54 5.74 9.95
N ILE A 132 -9.96 4.64 10.43
CA ILE A 132 -10.44 3.94 11.63
C ILE A 132 -10.28 4.82 12.87
N LEU A 133 -9.13 5.46 13.04
CA LEU A 133 -8.87 6.30 14.23
C LEU A 133 -9.69 7.60 14.21
N GLN A 134 -10.05 8.11 13.03
CA GLN A 134 -10.96 9.25 12.90
C GLN A 134 -12.38 8.95 13.37
N GLN A 135 -12.77 7.68 13.49
CA GLN A 135 -14.03 7.29 14.14
C GLN A 135 -14.00 7.46 15.66
N MET A 136 -12.87 7.91 16.22
CA MET A 136 -12.63 8.10 17.66
C MET A 136 -12.97 6.85 18.49
N PRO A 137 -12.41 5.66 18.15
CA PRO A 137 -12.61 4.50 18.98
C PRO A 137 -11.98 4.72 20.35
N ASP A 138 -12.63 4.17 21.39
CA ASP A 138 -12.08 4.21 22.74
C ASP A 138 -10.72 3.52 22.77
N VAL A 139 -9.78 4.09 23.54
CA VAL A 139 -8.44 3.52 23.66
C VAL A 139 -8.53 2.15 24.32
N GLY A 140 -7.96 1.15 23.65
CA GLY A 140 -8.08 -0.25 24.04
C GLY A 140 -9.24 -1.01 23.39
N ASP A 141 -10.12 -0.34 22.65
CA ASP A 141 -11.10 -1.01 21.79
C ASP A 141 -10.38 -1.73 20.62
N GLN A 142 -11.02 -2.77 20.10
CA GLN A 142 -10.56 -3.49 18.93
C GLN A 142 -10.29 -2.56 17.74
N LYS A 143 -11.17 -1.59 17.48
CA LYS A 143 -10.98 -0.62 16.39
C LYS A 143 -9.75 0.26 16.61
N TRP A 144 -9.47 0.67 17.84
CA TRP A 144 -8.26 1.42 18.16
C TRP A 144 -7.02 0.61 17.80
N TYR A 145 -6.95 -0.66 18.23
CA TYR A 145 -5.84 -1.54 17.91
C TYR A 145 -5.71 -1.84 16.40
N GLU A 146 -6.83 -2.01 15.69
CA GLU A 146 -6.82 -2.18 14.24
C GLU A 146 -6.23 -0.95 13.53
N GLY A 147 -6.66 0.25 13.91
CA GLY A 147 -6.14 1.50 13.36
C GLY A 147 -4.63 1.64 13.53
N ILE A 148 -4.13 1.40 14.75
CA ILE A 148 -2.69 1.43 15.06
C ILE A 148 -1.93 0.36 14.26
N ALA A 149 -2.46 -0.87 14.16
CA ALA A 149 -1.82 -1.95 13.41
C ALA A 149 -1.65 -1.60 11.91
N PHE A 150 -2.63 -0.95 11.30
CA PHE A 150 -2.53 -0.47 9.92
C PHE A 150 -1.44 0.60 9.75
N LEU A 151 -1.33 1.55 10.68
CA LEU A 151 -0.27 2.57 10.64
C LEU A 151 1.13 1.95 10.78
N HIS A 152 1.30 0.97 11.66
CA HIS A 152 2.56 0.22 11.78
C HIS A 152 2.87 -0.59 10.52
N SER A 153 1.89 -1.29 9.94
CA SER A 153 2.07 -1.98 8.66
C SER A 153 2.54 -1.02 7.57
N ALA A 154 1.95 0.18 7.49
CA ALA A 154 2.36 1.20 6.54
C ALA A 154 3.80 1.68 6.78
N LEU A 155 4.20 1.85 8.05
CA LEU A 155 5.55 2.30 8.42
C LEU A 155 6.61 1.27 8.01
N GLU A 156 6.38 -0.02 8.28
CA GLU A 156 7.32 -1.08 7.92
C GLU A 156 7.43 -1.28 6.40
N ASP A 157 6.31 -1.19 5.68
CA ASP A 157 6.33 -1.17 4.21
C ASP A 157 7.11 0.04 3.67
N ALA A 158 6.93 1.22 4.29
CA ALA A 158 7.61 2.45 3.89
C ALA A 158 9.13 2.37 4.13
N LYS A 159 9.56 1.83 5.27
CA LYS A 159 10.99 1.56 5.57
C LYS A 159 11.60 0.68 4.48
N THR A 160 10.94 -0.45 4.18
CA THR A 160 11.39 -1.41 3.15
C THR A 160 11.46 -0.76 1.78
N TYR A 161 10.46 0.04 1.40
CA TYR A 161 10.46 0.77 0.15
C TYR A 161 11.63 1.75 0.06
N ILE A 162 11.85 2.55 1.10
CA ILE A 162 12.89 3.58 1.14
C ILE A 162 14.31 2.98 1.11
N SER A 163 14.48 1.75 1.61
CA SER A 163 15.76 1.03 1.55
C SER A 163 16.01 0.35 0.21
N GLU A 164 14.98 -0.18 -0.45
CA GLU A 164 15.15 -1.02 -1.64
C GLU A 164 14.89 -0.29 -2.96
N ALA A 165 13.98 0.69 -2.97
CA ALA A 165 13.61 1.38 -4.21
C ALA A 165 14.73 2.31 -4.69
N PRO A 166 14.95 2.40 -6.01
CA PRO A 166 15.84 3.39 -6.60
C PRO A 166 15.46 4.82 -6.17
N PRO A 167 16.45 5.71 -5.93
CA PRO A 167 16.18 7.08 -5.47
C PRO A 167 15.38 7.92 -6.48
N ASP A 168 15.44 7.59 -7.77
CA ASP A 168 14.71 8.21 -8.88
C ASP A 168 13.32 7.62 -9.09
N ASN A 169 12.88 6.67 -8.25
CA ASN A 169 11.54 6.12 -8.37
C ASN A 169 10.49 7.23 -8.17
N ARG A 170 9.57 7.36 -9.14
CA ARG A 170 8.48 8.36 -9.16
C ARG A 170 7.69 8.50 -7.86
N ASN A 171 7.56 7.43 -7.07
CA ASN A 171 6.76 7.46 -5.85
C ASN A 171 7.62 7.61 -4.56
N MET A 172 8.94 7.75 -4.66
CA MET A 172 9.84 7.88 -3.50
C MET A 172 9.40 8.98 -2.54
N LYS A 173 8.98 10.13 -3.07
CA LYS A 173 8.48 11.26 -2.27
C LYS A 173 7.22 10.94 -1.50
N ASN A 174 6.24 10.32 -2.17
CA ASN A 174 4.96 9.99 -1.55
C ASN A 174 5.17 9.02 -0.38
N VAL A 175 6.07 8.05 -0.55
CA VAL A 175 6.44 7.12 0.51
C VAL A 175 7.22 7.82 1.62
N LEU A 176 8.13 8.75 1.29
CA LEU A 176 8.84 9.55 2.29
C LEU A 176 7.91 10.48 3.09
N TYR A 177 6.87 11.04 2.46
CA TYR A 177 5.85 11.83 3.16
C TYR A 177 5.11 10.95 4.17
N TRP A 178 4.66 9.76 3.75
CA TRP A 178 4.07 8.76 4.63
C TRP A 178 5.02 8.37 5.76
N TYR A 179 6.25 8.00 5.45
CA TYR A 179 7.26 7.61 6.44
C TYR A 179 7.47 8.69 7.50
N ILE A 180 7.66 9.95 7.09
CA ILE A 180 7.88 11.07 8.03
C ILE A 180 6.66 11.25 8.94
N LEU A 181 5.45 11.28 8.37
CA LEU A 181 4.23 11.46 9.15
C LEU A 181 3.97 10.28 10.09
N LEU A 182 4.20 9.05 9.63
CA LEU A 182 4.06 7.84 10.45
C LEU A 182 5.09 7.82 11.58
N MET A 183 6.35 8.21 11.30
CA MET A 183 7.37 8.30 12.34
C MET A 183 6.97 9.28 13.45
N VAL A 184 6.50 10.48 13.08
CA VAL A 184 6.02 11.50 14.02
C VAL A 184 4.77 11.04 14.79
N THR A 185 3.91 10.24 14.16
CA THR A 185 2.64 9.80 14.78
C THR A 185 2.85 8.63 15.74
N ILE A 186 3.77 7.72 15.42
CA ILE A 186 3.92 6.43 16.09
C ILE A 186 5.02 6.45 17.15
N ASN A 187 6.11 7.19 16.91
CA ASN A 187 7.30 7.13 17.74
C ASN A 187 7.43 8.41 18.56
N ASP A 188 8.04 8.29 19.74
CA ASP A 188 8.51 9.45 20.47
C ASP A 188 9.78 9.98 19.80
N LEU A 189 9.70 11.19 19.25
CA LEU A 189 10.79 11.82 18.50
C LEU A 189 11.30 13.05 19.21
N SER A 190 12.62 13.26 19.11
CA SER A 190 13.27 14.44 19.66
C SER A 190 12.68 15.73 19.07
N PRO A 191 12.61 16.84 19.83
CA PRO A 191 12.04 18.10 19.36
C PRO A 191 12.72 18.68 18.11
N ASP A 192 13.96 18.29 17.83
CA ASP A 192 14.74 18.70 16.66
C ASP A 192 14.60 17.76 15.46
N LEU A 193 13.93 16.61 15.62
CA LEU A 193 13.65 15.60 14.59
C LEU A 193 14.91 15.06 13.89
N HIS A 194 16.04 14.95 14.61
CA HIS A 194 17.28 14.46 14.03
C HIS A 194 17.18 13.01 13.52
N GLU A 195 16.28 12.20 14.07
CA GLU A 195 15.95 10.84 13.64
C GLU A 195 15.40 10.80 12.20
N LEU A 196 14.86 11.93 11.70
CA LEU A 196 14.31 12.05 10.35
C LEU A 196 15.31 12.61 9.34
N GLU A 197 16.53 12.95 9.75
CA GLU A 197 17.48 13.65 8.87
C GLU A 197 17.83 12.85 7.61
N SER A 198 18.01 11.53 7.74
CA SER A 198 18.22 10.65 6.58
C SER A 198 17.03 10.68 5.60
N ALA A 199 15.80 10.69 6.12
CA ALA A 199 14.60 10.75 5.28
C ALA A 199 14.46 12.13 4.61
N ARG A 200 14.82 13.22 5.30
CA ARG A 200 14.83 14.58 4.75
C ARG A 200 15.82 14.72 3.59
N GLN A 201 17.02 14.15 3.74
CA GLN A 201 18.02 14.13 2.68
C GLN A 201 17.55 13.33 1.46
N LYS A 202 16.99 12.13 1.67
CA LYS A 202 16.41 11.34 0.57
C LYS A 202 15.26 12.07 -0.13
N LEU A 203 14.43 12.79 0.63
CA LEU A 203 13.33 13.57 0.07
C LEU A 203 13.84 14.74 -0.77
N ALA A 204 14.87 15.44 -0.33
CA ALA A 204 15.51 16.51 -1.08
C ALA A 204 16.09 16.00 -2.42
N ILE A 205 16.77 14.85 -2.40
CA ILE A 205 17.29 14.20 -3.61
C ILE A 205 16.15 13.85 -4.57
N ALA A 206 15.08 13.22 -4.09
CA ALA A 206 13.92 12.90 -4.92
C ALA A 206 13.27 14.17 -5.51
N ASP A 207 13.23 15.26 -4.74
CA ASP A 207 12.76 16.57 -5.19
C ASP A 207 13.60 17.14 -6.32
N GLU A 208 14.93 17.11 -6.19
CA GLU A 208 15.88 17.54 -7.20
C GLU A 208 15.75 16.72 -8.49
N ILE A 209 15.69 15.38 -8.39
CA ILE A 209 15.53 14.50 -9.56
C ILE A 209 14.32 14.93 -10.38
N MET A 210 13.16 15.11 -9.74
CA MET A 210 11.92 15.50 -10.43
C MET A 210 11.99 16.90 -11.06
N GLN A 211 12.72 17.85 -10.47
CA GLN A 211 12.99 19.13 -11.10
C GLN A 211 13.79 18.94 -12.39
N ILE A 212 14.84 18.11 -12.36
CA ILE A 212 15.68 17.79 -13.52
C ILE A 212 14.86 17.12 -14.63
N VAL A 213 13.95 16.19 -14.30
CA VAL A 213 13.09 15.52 -15.29
C VAL A 213 11.92 16.40 -15.76
N GLY A 214 11.86 17.68 -15.38
CA GLY A 214 10.85 18.64 -15.83
C GLY A 214 9.46 18.41 -15.23
N SER A 215 9.35 17.69 -14.12
CA SER A 215 8.10 17.45 -13.41
C SER A 215 8.26 17.87 -11.96
N PRO A 216 8.19 19.18 -11.64
CA PRO A 216 8.41 19.64 -10.27
C PRO A 216 7.39 18.98 -9.32
N PRO A 217 7.80 18.63 -8.09
CA PRO A 217 6.90 18.01 -7.13
C PRO A 217 5.64 18.85 -6.91
N PRO A 218 4.45 18.26 -7.05
CA PRO A 218 3.20 18.98 -6.84
C PRO A 218 3.01 19.36 -5.36
N LEU A 219 2.18 20.38 -5.11
CA LEU A 219 1.73 20.76 -3.77
C LEU A 219 0.50 19.94 -3.37
N THR A 220 0.71 18.64 -3.14
CA THR A 220 -0.37 17.75 -2.68
C THR A 220 -0.70 18.02 -1.21
N HIS A 221 -1.91 17.67 -0.78
CA HIS A 221 -2.28 17.73 0.65
C HIS A 221 -1.26 16.98 1.51
N MET A 222 -0.83 15.79 1.10
CA MET A 222 0.15 15.00 1.85
C MET A 222 1.50 15.72 2.03
N ARG A 223 2.01 16.36 0.96
CA ARG A 223 3.24 17.14 1.03
C ARG A 223 3.09 18.36 1.95
N LEU A 224 1.98 19.08 1.82
CA LEU A 224 1.70 20.26 2.64
C LEU A 224 1.52 19.89 4.12
N THR A 225 0.85 18.79 4.43
CA THR A 225 0.72 18.24 5.78
C THR A 225 2.09 17.90 6.34
N GLN A 226 2.90 17.13 5.60
CA GLN A 226 4.25 16.76 6.02
C GLN A 226 5.15 17.99 6.27
N ALA A 227 5.15 18.96 5.36
CA ALA A 227 5.93 20.19 5.52
C ALA A 227 5.46 21.02 6.73
N THR A 228 4.14 21.11 6.94
CA THR A 228 3.54 21.81 8.09
C THR A 228 3.94 21.14 9.40
N VAL A 229 3.83 19.80 9.49
CA VAL A 229 4.23 19.05 10.68
C VAL A 229 5.70 19.29 11.01
N LEU A 230 6.61 19.12 10.05
CA LEU A 230 8.04 19.37 10.30
C LEU A 230 8.33 20.80 10.73
N LYS A 231 7.65 21.79 10.13
CA LYS A 231 7.87 23.21 10.44
C LYS A 231 7.47 23.56 11.88
N TYR A 232 6.36 23.02 12.35
CA TYR A 232 5.77 23.41 13.64
C TYR A 232 5.99 22.38 14.75
N TYR A 233 6.64 21.24 14.49
CA TYR A 233 6.79 20.16 15.47
C TYR A 233 7.41 20.61 16.78
N LYS A 234 8.59 21.25 16.74
CA LYS A 234 9.31 21.71 17.93
C LYS A 234 8.47 22.64 18.81
N GLU A 235 7.84 23.63 18.18
CA GLU A 235 6.98 24.61 18.86
C GLU A 235 5.72 23.94 19.42
N SER A 236 5.16 22.97 18.69
CA SER A 236 3.96 22.24 19.08
C SER A 236 4.22 21.35 20.28
N ILE A 237 5.30 20.56 20.27
CA ILE A 237 5.68 19.73 21.42
C ILE A 237 5.93 20.60 22.65
N ALA A 238 6.69 21.70 22.52
CA ALA A 238 6.95 22.60 23.65
C ALA A 238 5.67 23.24 24.22
N ARG A 239 4.69 23.55 23.36
CA ARG A 239 3.43 24.18 23.77
C ARG A 239 2.44 23.18 24.37
N PHE A 240 2.37 21.99 23.79
CA PHE A 240 1.31 21.02 24.09
C PHE A 240 1.76 19.87 24.99
N SER A 241 3.05 19.68 25.26
CA SER A 241 3.55 18.69 26.22
C SER A 241 2.94 18.86 27.61
N SER A 242 2.77 20.10 28.06
CA SER A 242 2.13 20.39 29.35
C SER A 242 0.61 20.12 29.35
N LEU A 243 -0.05 20.04 28.19
CA LEU A 243 -1.46 19.67 28.11
C LEU A 243 -1.66 18.16 28.29
N SER A 244 -0.74 17.32 27.78
CA SER A 244 -0.75 15.88 28.07
C SER A 244 -0.64 15.63 29.57
N GLU A 245 0.23 16.37 30.27
CA GLU A 245 0.38 16.29 31.73
C GLU A 245 -0.89 16.75 32.47
N LYS A 246 -1.50 17.86 32.04
CA LYS A 246 -2.68 18.46 32.68
C LYS A 246 -3.99 17.72 32.40
N ALA A 247 -4.09 17.01 31.29
CA ALA A 247 -5.26 16.21 30.95
C ALA A 247 -5.42 14.97 31.86
N GLY A 248 -4.53 14.77 32.85
CA GLY A 248 -4.56 13.59 33.71
C GLY A 248 -4.32 12.32 32.91
N VAL A 249 -3.60 12.42 31.79
CA VAL A 249 -3.14 11.27 31.01
C VAL A 249 -2.05 10.63 31.85
N GLU A 250 -2.45 9.76 32.76
CA GLU A 250 -1.55 8.74 33.26
C GLU A 250 -1.09 7.95 32.04
N CYS A 251 0.16 8.16 31.60
CA CYS A 251 0.89 7.12 30.89
C CYS A 251 0.93 5.94 31.84
N SER A 252 -0.08 5.08 31.78
CA SER A 252 0.00 3.85 32.54
C SER A 252 1.02 2.98 31.83
N ASP A 253 2.14 2.72 32.49
CA ASP A 253 3.05 1.61 32.17
C ASP A 253 2.31 0.24 32.11
N ASN A 254 1.03 0.21 32.51
CA ASN A 254 0.18 -0.97 32.61
C ASN A 254 -0.74 -1.21 31.40
N PHE A 255 -0.72 -0.38 30.35
CA PHE A 255 -1.38 -0.75 29.10
C PHE A 255 -0.44 -1.65 28.31
N VAL A 256 -0.71 -2.95 28.39
CA VAL A 256 -0.09 -3.96 27.52
C VAL A 256 -0.39 -3.52 26.09
N ASN A 257 0.63 -3.01 25.39
CA ASN A 257 0.64 -3.01 23.93
C ASN A 257 0.20 -4.43 23.54
N PRO A 258 -0.80 -4.62 22.67
CA PRO A 258 -0.99 -5.92 22.08
C PRO A 258 0.40 -6.28 21.58
N THR A 259 0.92 -7.41 22.05
CA THR A 259 2.13 -7.94 21.45
C THR A 259 1.91 -7.89 19.94
N SER A 260 2.95 -7.67 19.15
CA SER A 260 2.83 -7.73 17.70
C SER A 260 2.01 -8.98 17.27
N GLU A 261 2.01 -10.03 18.09
CA GLU A 261 1.21 -11.23 17.92
C GLU A 261 -0.31 -11.05 17.86
N GLU A 262 -0.91 -10.26 18.76
CA GLU A 262 -2.36 -10.11 18.90
C GLU A 262 -2.94 -9.10 17.91
N SER A 263 -2.23 -8.01 17.65
CA SER A 263 -2.63 -6.99 16.67
C SER A 263 -2.56 -7.53 15.24
N GLU A 264 -1.55 -8.35 14.95
CA GLU A 264 -1.37 -9.00 13.65
C GLU A 264 -2.29 -10.21 13.45
N ASP A 265 -2.59 -11.01 14.48
CA ASP A 265 -3.59 -12.09 14.35
C ASP A 265 -4.97 -11.53 14.00
N LYS A 266 -5.34 -10.38 14.56
CA LYS A 266 -6.60 -9.69 14.26
C LYS A 266 -6.63 -9.17 12.82
N MET A 267 -5.56 -8.52 12.35
CA MET A 267 -5.48 -8.01 10.97
C MET A 267 -5.38 -9.14 9.92
N ALA A 268 -4.67 -10.23 10.20
CA ALA A 268 -4.63 -11.43 9.36
C ALA A 268 -5.98 -12.12 9.28
N THR A 269 -6.69 -12.22 10.41
CA THR A 269 -8.06 -12.75 10.47
C THR A 269 -9.02 -11.85 9.69
N TRP A 270 -8.87 -10.54 9.81
CA TRP A 270 -9.68 -9.55 9.09
C TRP A 270 -9.47 -9.64 7.56
N LEU A 271 -8.22 -9.67 7.08
CA LEU A 271 -7.91 -9.84 5.65
C LEU A 271 -8.28 -11.23 5.11
N ALA A 272 -8.29 -12.24 5.97
CA ALA A 272 -8.71 -13.59 5.63
C ALA A 272 -10.23 -13.72 5.47
N LYS A 273 -11.02 -12.92 6.20
CA LYS A 273 -12.49 -12.90 6.11
C LYS A 273 -13.04 -12.20 4.86
N LEU A 274 -12.23 -11.36 4.22
CA LEU A 274 -12.62 -10.59 3.04
C LEU A 274 -12.36 -11.38 1.76
N ASP A 275 -13.16 -12.39 1.40
CA ASP A 275 -12.95 -13.09 0.13
C ASP A 275 -13.04 -12.12 -1.07
N LEU A 276 -12.13 -12.27 -2.05
CA LEU A 276 -12.17 -11.45 -3.27
C LEU A 276 -13.36 -11.80 -4.19
N GLU A 277 -14.10 -12.85 -3.81
CA GLU A 277 -15.20 -13.44 -4.58
C GLU A 277 -16.58 -12.91 -4.17
N ASP A 278 -16.72 -12.32 -2.97
CA ASP A 278 -18.00 -11.80 -2.49
C ASP A 278 -18.13 -10.29 -2.72
N GLU A 279 -18.72 -9.95 -3.86
CA GLU A 279 -20.05 -9.32 -3.94
C GLU A 279 -20.23 -8.63 -5.30
N LYS A 280 -21.35 -8.98 -5.95
CA LYS A 280 -21.94 -8.20 -7.03
C LYS A 280 -21.99 -6.74 -6.58
N LEU A 281 -21.52 -5.84 -7.44
CA LEU A 281 -21.64 -4.39 -7.29
C LEU A 281 -23.08 -4.01 -6.91
N ASP A 282 -23.37 -3.87 -5.61
CA ASP A 282 -24.52 -3.13 -5.12
C ASP A 282 -24.05 -2.10 -4.10
N SER A 283 -24.07 -0.86 -4.54
CA SER A 283 -23.45 0.30 -3.91
C SER A 283 -24.32 0.90 -2.81
N LYS A 284 -24.85 0.12 -1.87
CA LYS A 284 -25.85 0.66 -0.93
C LYS A 284 -25.86 0.26 0.54
N GLU A 285 -25.00 -0.64 1.03
CA GLU A 285 -25.10 -1.10 2.43
C GLU A 285 -23.82 -0.91 3.25
N MET A 286 -23.40 0.35 3.51
CA MET A 286 -22.42 0.60 4.58
C MET A 286 -22.60 1.95 5.31
N TYR A 287 -23.84 2.37 5.54
CA TYR A 287 -24.14 3.52 6.41
C TYR A 287 -25.37 3.28 7.29
N ARG A 288 -25.36 2.22 8.11
CA ARG A 288 -26.20 2.13 9.31
C ARG A 288 -25.51 1.26 10.35
N VAL A 289 -25.05 1.86 11.45
CA VAL A 289 -25.59 1.67 12.81
C VAL A 289 -24.91 2.72 13.68
N GLY A 290 -25.71 3.64 14.22
CA GLY A 290 -25.37 4.35 15.44
C GLY A 290 -25.92 3.57 16.63
N GLU A 291 -25.22 3.59 17.75
CA GLU A 291 -25.82 3.66 19.07
C GLU A 291 -24.79 4.11 20.10
N GLU A 292 -25.29 4.85 21.08
CA GLU A 292 -24.60 5.70 22.04
C GLU A 292 -23.69 4.93 23.00
N SER A 293 -22.54 5.51 23.36
CA SER A 293 -21.83 5.16 24.60
C SER A 293 -21.12 6.37 25.19
N LYS A 294 -21.17 6.42 26.52
CA LYS A 294 -20.98 7.59 27.37
C LYS A 294 -19.50 7.99 27.46
N SER A 295 -19.26 9.29 27.51
CA SER A 295 -17.97 9.96 27.69
C SER A 295 -17.11 9.34 28.82
N GLY A 296 -16.07 8.60 28.43
CA GLY A 296 -14.93 8.23 29.27
C GLY A 296 -13.67 8.97 28.79
N GLY A 297 -12.84 9.45 29.71
CA GLY A 297 -11.69 10.33 29.42
C GLY A 297 -10.68 9.76 28.41
N LEU A 298 -10.10 10.63 27.59
CA LEU A 298 -9.07 10.31 26.61
C LEU A 298 -7.77 9.83 27.29
N LYS A 299 -7.37 8.59 27.04
CA LYS A 299 -6.04 8.05 27.39
C LYS A 299 -5.17 8.02 26.14
N LEU A 300 -4.06 8.75 26.10
CA LEU A 300 -3.09 8.63 25.00
C LEU A 300 -1.99 7.65 25.43
N VAL A 301 -1.68 6.67 24.58
CA VAL A 301 -0.68 5.61 24.86
C VAL A 301 0.63 5.95 24.14
N SER A 302 1.76 5.88 24.85
CA SER A 302 3.09 5.86 24.24
C SER A 302 3.38 4.45 23.72
N VAL A 303 3.62 4.32 22.42
CA VAL A 303 3.89 3.04 21.77
C VAL A 303 5.39 2.75 21.83
N ASP A 304 5.78 1.67 22.52
CA ASP A 304 7.17 1.25 22.63
C ASP A 304 7.58 0.45 21.39
N GLY A 305 8.60 0.94 20.66
CA GLY A 305 8.98 0.50 19.32
C GLY A 305 9.50 -0.95 19.23
N ASP A 306 9.98 -1.52 20.33
CA ASP A 306 10.46 -2.92 20.38
C ASP A 306 9.34 -3.95 20.55
N SER A 307 8.15 -3.54 20.99
CA SER A 307 7.03 -4.46 21.26
C SER A 307 6.18 -4.84 20.02
N LEU A 308 6.44 -4.19 18.87
CA LEU A 308 5.63 -4.29 17.65
C LEU A 308 6.43 -4.76 16.41
N SER A 309 7.41 -5.65 16.59
CA SER A 309 8.12 -6.26 15.46
C SER A 309 7.19 -7.15 14.64
N LEU A 310 6.95 -6.81 13.36
CA LEU A 310 6.04 -7.57 12.52
C LEU A 310 6.52 -9.02 12.33
N TYR A 311 5.63 -10.01 12.51
CA TYR A 311 5.97 -11.39 12.16
C TYR A 311 6.32 -11.49 10.67
N ARG A 312 7.24 -12.39 10.36
CA ARG A 312 7.69 -12.67 8.99
C ARG A 312 7.13 -13.98 8.51
N CYS A 313 6.74 -14.00 7.24
CA CYS A 313 6.28 -15.23 6.60
C CYS A 313 7.39 -16.28 6.67
N GLY A 314 7.09 -17.47 7.22
CA GLY A 314 8.04 -18.58 7.33
C GLY A 314 8.49 -19.19 5.99
N TRP A 315 8.01 -18.64 4.87
CA TRP A 315 8.47 -19.00 3.53
C TRP A 315 9.13 -17.83 2.79
N CYS A 316 8.42 -16.71 2.59
CA CYS A 316 8.93 -15.58 1.80
C CYS A 316 9.57 -14.45 2.60
N GLY A 317 9.56 -14.50 3.94
CA GLY A 317 10.20 -13.49 4.79
C GLY A 317 9.51 -12.12 4.85
N ASN A 318 8.43 -11.92 4.09
CA ASN A 318 7.68 -10.66 4.08
C ASN A 318 7.15 -10.34 5.49
N PRO A 319 7.52 -9.17 6.06
CA PRO A 319 6.94 -8.69 7.30
C PRO A 319 5.52 -8.24 7.01
N SER A 320 4.56 -8.77 7.76
CA SER A 320 3.16 -8.44 7.52
C SER A 320 2.34 -8.74 8.75
N ALA A 321 1.49 -7.80 9.12
CA ALA A 321 0.46 -8.02 10.11
C ALA A 321 -0.67 -8.95 9.64
N SER A 322 -0.51 -9.62 8.50
CA SER A 322 -1.57 -10.33 7.78
C SER A 322 -1.28 -11.81 7.59
N LEU A 323 -0.29 -12.34 8.32
CA LEU A 323 0.14 -13.73 8.20
C LEU A 323 -0.81 -14.67 8.96
N ARG A 324 -1.23 -15.74 8.31
CA ARG A 324 -2.03 -16.82 8.88
C ARG A 324 -1.14 -17.80 9.66
N LYS A 325 -1.53 -18.14 10.89
CA LYS A 325 -0.89 -19.22 11.67
C LYS A 325 -1.05 -20.58 10.98
N CYS A 326 -0.03 -21.42 11.11
CA CYS A 326 -0.14 -22.83 10.75
C CYS A 326 -1.18 -23.50 11.67
N SER A 327 -2.25 -24.07 11.11
CA SER A 327 -3.31 -24.74 11.88
C SER A 327 -2.87 -25.99 12.64
N GLY A 328 -1.70 -26.55 12.30
CA GLY A 328 -1.10 -27.65 13.06
C GLY A 328 -0.44 -27.17 14.34
N CYS A 329 0.61 -26.35 14.19
CA CYS A 329 1.54 -26.06 15.29
C CYS A 329 1.44 -24.66 15.89
N THR A 330 0.61 -23.77 15.30
CA THR A 330 0.37 -22.36 15.66
C THR A 330 1.62 -21.43 15.69
N LYS A 331 2.83 -21.98 15.59
CA LYS A 331 4.13 -21.31 15.78
C LYS A 331 4.70 -20.59 14.56
N ILE A 332 4.50 -21.15 13.37
CA ILE A 332 4.94 -20.51 12.11
C ILE A 332 3.75 -19.86 11.43
N ARG A 333 3.96 -18.67 10.89
CA ARG A 333 2.96 -17.89 10.17
C ARG A 333 3.30 -17.79 8.69
N TYR A 334 2.26 -17.78 7.85
CA TYR A 334 2.37 -17.73 6.40
C TYR A 334 1.46 -16.68 5.83
N CYS A 335 1.93 -15.99 4.81
CA CYS A 335 1.15 -15.03 4.04
C CYS A 335 -0.22 -15.55 3.57
N ASP A 336 -0.31 -16.84 3.22
CA ASP A 336 -1.51 -17.55 2.75
C ASP A 336 -1.23 -19.06 2.66
N VAL A 337 -2.24 -19.82 2.22
CA VAL A 337 -2.17 -21.27 1.98
C VAL A 337 -1.08 -21.63 0.96
N HIS A 338 -0.78 -20.75 0.01
CA HIS A 338 0.26 -21.01 -0.98
C HIS A 338 1.65 -20.98 -0.32
N CYS A 339 1.96 -19.94 0.45
CA CYS A 339 3.21 -19.87 1.21
C CYS A 339 3.36 -21.02 2.21
N GLN A 340 2.26 -21.46 2.85
CA GLN A 340 2.26 -22.62 3.72
C GLN A 340 2.60 -23.92 2.96
N LYS A 341 1.98 -24.14 1.79
CA LYS A 341 2.27 -25.30 0.94
C LYS A 341 3.73 -25.29 0.45
N SER A 342 4.24 -24.13 0.05
CA SER A 342 5.62 -23.97 -0.44
C SER A 342 6.66 -24.21 0.65
N ALA A 343 6.37 -23.85 1.90
CA ALA A 343 7.22 -24.19 3.04
C ALA A 343 6.97 -25.59 3.63
N TRP A 344 5.97 -26.34 3.17
CA TRP A 344 5.54 -27.58 3.84
C TRP A 344 6.64 -28.65 3.85
N SER A 345 7.45 -28.74 2.80
CA SER A 345 8.54 -29.72 2.68
C SER A 345 9.58 -29.60 3.81
N SER A 346 9.89 -28.37 4.24
CA SER A 346 10.79 -28.06 5.35
C SER A 346 10.06 -27.98 6.68
N HIS A 347 8.87 -27.35 6.73
CA HIS A 347 8.11 -27.13 7.95
C HIS A 347 7.56 -28.42 8.56
N LYS A 348 7.12 -29.40 7.75
CA LYS A 348 6.44 -30.62 8.24
C LYS A 348 7.23 -31.40 9.29
N LYS A 349 8.57 -31.32 9.26
CA LYS A 349 9.45 -32.02 10.21
C LYS A 349 9.43 -31.38 11.60
N ALA A 350 9.18 -30.07 11.67
CA ALA A 350 9.12 -29.29 12.90
C ALA A 350 7.68 -29.00 13.36
N CYS A 351 6.68 -29.26 12.50
CA CYS A 351 5.27 -29.05 12.80
C CYS A 351 4.76 -30.11 13.78
N LYS A 352 4.68 -29.76 15.07
CA LYS A 352 4.02 -30.57 16.10
C LYS A 352 2.65 -29.96 16.41
N LYS A 353 1.59 -30.78 16.42
CA LYS A 353 0.27 -30.33 16.85
C LYS A 353 0.33 -29.93 18.33
N GLU A 354 -0.25 -28.77 18.65
CA GLU A 354 -0.55 -28.38 20.02
C GLU A 354 -1.82 -29.06 20.52
#